data_AF-A0A9D5UVY1-F1
#
_entry.id   AF-A0A9D5UVY1-F1
#
_cell.length_a   1.000
_cell.length_b   1.000
_cell.length_c   1.000
_cell.angle_alpha   90.00
_cell.angle_beta   90.00
_cell.angle_gamma   90.00
#
_symmetry.space_group_name_H-M   'P 1'
#
loop_
_entity.id
_entity.type
_entity.pdbx_description
1 polymer ?
#
loop_
_entity_poly.entity_id
_entity_poly.type
_entity_poly.pdbx_seq_one_letter_code
_entity_poly.pdbx_strand_id
1 'polypeptide(L)'
;MALHRFWRVTITESNSGTDNFIRGYEAEFRGTVGGADQCSSGTASASHNNSTAYKLFNNNGASDYWLSGGPSAPCWFQYDWGVGNAVAVAEWGFTPGNSSQTPKAFSLQWSDDGNSFTTLSSWSNVTDWIGGAQKLFAIAAPSAITTQWDCPYALTLPVNQQWDAGWDVVQKLHADQQWSLEYGQTVDRQWELPWRRWVEQSWECPISYSPYEPKSQFAVFPSLPGLSWELKKTPEFRTSIQTASSGREQRGAFRAYPVWRFSLLFDWLRAGTPRNEYETLQGFILGRRGSFESFLFLDPTDSVCTDMPFGVGDGEQTAFQLTRAFGFHGSFSFVEPVENIKTLTSIQVNGASLSAPNDYAISSTGLVTFAAPPAVGAVFTWSGVFYFRCRFGEDTADFARTLPNLWELRELTFIGATGNKI
;
A
#
# COMPACT_ATOMS: atom_id res chain seq x y z
N MET A 1 10.55 0.63 -2.22
CA MET A 1 10.68 1.80 -1.32
C MET A 1 10.78 3.06 -2.15
N ALA A 2 10.07 4.14 -1.80
CA ALA A 2 10.11 5.41 -2.53
C ALA A 2 11.44 6.16 -2.29
N LEU A 3 11.89 6.92 -3.29
CA LEU A 3 13.12 7.72 -3.25
C LEU A 3 12.78 9.12 -2.70
N HIS A 4 13.46 9.57 -1.65
CA HIS A 4 13.28 10.90 -1.08
C HIS A 4 14.60 11.61 -0.85
N ARG A 5 14.59 12.94 -0.94
CA ARG A 5 15.79 13.78 -0.77
C ARG A 5 16.22 13.93 0.68
N PHE A 6 15.27 14.17 1.59
CA PHE A 6 15.55 14.37 3.00
C PHE A 6 15.04 13.19 3.81
N TRP A 7 15.89 12.68 4.70
CA TRP A 7 15.51 11.70 5.71
C TRP A 7 15.84 12.22 7.10
N ARG A 8 14.88 12.10 8.02
CA ARG A 8 14.96 12.64 9.38
C ARG A 8 14.50 11.61 10.39
N VAL A 9 15.23 11.48 11.49
CA VAL A 9 14.76 10.77 12.68
C VAL A 9 14.37 11.82 13.73
N THR A 10 13.12 11.78 14.15
CA THR A 10 12.56 12.67 15.18
C THR A 10 12.34 11.86 16.45
N ILE A 11 12.98 12.27 17.54
CA ILE A 11 12.98 11.57 18.82
C ILE A 11 12.08 12.35 19.78
N THR A 12 11.06 11.69 20.29
CA THR A 12 10.03 12.29 21.16
C THR A 12 10.21 11.91 22.63
N GLU A 13 10.96 10.85 22.95
CA GLU A 13 11.32 10.48 24.33
C GLU A 13 12.73 9.88 24.40
N SER A 14 13.43 10.11 25.52
CA SER A 14 14.75 9.52 25.83
C SER A 14 14.67 8.56 27.00
N ASN A 15 15.59 7.59 27.05
CA ASN A 15 15.79 6.72 28.22
C ASN A 15 16.57 7.41 29.35
N SER A 16 17.04 8.64 29.18
CA SER A 16 17.93 9.32 30.15
C SER A 16 17.18 9.97 31.32
N GLY A 17 15.92 9.60 31.57
CA GLY A 17 15.10 10.20 32.61
C GLY A 17 14.84 11.69 32.37
N THR A 18 14.99 12.51 33.42
CA THR A 18 14.69 13.96 33.38
C THR A 18 15.61 14.77 32.48
N ASP A 19 16.79 14.25 32.16
CA ASP A 19 17.82 15.00 31.45
C ASP A 19 17.61 15.02 29.93
N ASN A 20 16.75 14.13 29.40
CA ASN A 20 16.34 14.03 27.99
C ASN A 20 17.47 14.25 26.94
N PHE A 21 18.64 13.65 27.17
CA PHE A 21 19.77 13.68 26.24
C PHE A 21 19.73 12.49 25.30
N ILE A 22 20.18 12.71 24.07
CA ILE A 22 20.50 11.68 23.10
C ILE A 22 21.98 11.82 22.74
N ARG A 23 22.71 10.71 22.86
CA ARG A 23 24.11 10.60 22.46
C ARG A 23 24.25 9.47 21.44
N GLY A 24 24.71 9.79 20.24
CA GLY A 24 24.98 8.82 19.18
C GLY A 24 26.41 8.91 18.70
N TYR A 25 27.02 7.76 18.47
CA TYR A 25 28.28 7.61 17.74
C TYR A 25 28.02 7.58 16.23
N GLU A 26 26.98 6.87 15.78
CA GLU A 26 26.70 6.72 14.35
C GLU A 26 25.19 6.55 14.12
N ALA A 27 24.73 7.04 12.98
CA ALA A 27 23.42 6.85 12.40
C ALA A 27 23.58 6.51 10.91
N GLU A 28 22.93 5.45 10.46
CA GLU A 28 23.09 4.96 9.08
C GLU A 28 21.74 4.86 8.40
N PHE A 29 21.72 5.13 7.09
CA PHE A 29 20.56 4.91 6.25
C PHE A 29 20.92 3.91 5.15
N ARG A 30 20.12 2.85 5.04
CA ARG A 30 20.42 1.69 4.20
C ARG A 30 19.29 1.45 3.21
N GLY A 31 19.63 1.25 1.94
CA GLY A 31 18.65 1.07 0.87
C GLY A 31 18.02 -0.33 0.82
N THR A 32 18.64 -1.31 1.47
CA THR A 32 18.14 -2.66 1.67
C THR A 32 18.39 -3.08 3.12
N VAL A 33 17.55 -3.95 3.67
CA VAL A 33 17.76 -4.53 5.01
C VAL A 33 19.10 -5.28 5.03
N GLY A 34 19.97 -4.97 5.98
CA GLY A 34 21.34 -5.50 6.05
C GLY A 34 22.29 -4.97 4.98
N GLY A 35 21.88 -3.98 4.19
CA GLY A 35 22.70 -3.36 3.14
C GLY A 35 23.78 -2.42 3.69
N ALA A 36 24.58 -1.86 2.79
CA ALA A 36 25.58 -0.85 3.13
C ALA A 36 24.94 0.49 3.48
N ASP A 37 25.60 1.25 4.36
CA ASP A 37 25.27 2.64 4.65
C ASP A 37 25.41 3.53 3.39
N GLN A 38 24.48 4.46 3.23
CA GLN A 38 24.38 5.36 2.07
C GLN A 38 24.71 6.82 2.41
N CYS A 39 25.05 7.12 3.67
CA CYS A 39 25.36 8.46 4.16
C CYS A 39 26.78 8.95 3.78
N SER A 40 27.09 9.09 2.49
CA SER A 40 28.46 9.40 2.03
C SER A 40 28.67 10.77 1.37
N SER A 41 27.63 11.39 0.80
CA SER A 41 27.77 12.60 -0.06
C SER A 41 26.81 13.74 0.27
N GLY A 42 25.99 13.59 1.31
CA GLY A 42 25.00 14.57 1.74
C GLY A 42 25.44 15.47 2.90
N THR A 43 24.51 16.30 3.35
CA THR A 43 24.71 17.24 4.45
C THR A 43 23.89 16.82 5.67
N ALA A 44 24.57 16.61 6.79
CA ALA A 44 23.95 16.31 8.07
C ALA A 44 23.54 17.58 8.82
N SER A 45 22.36 17.58 9.44
CA SER A 45 21.92 18.66 10.34
C SER A 45 21.06 18.10 11.48
N ALA A 46 20.91 18.86 12.57
CA ALA A 46 20.15 18.45 13.73
C ALA A 46 19.46 19.64 14.40
N SER A 47 18.44 19.37 15.22
CA SER A 47 17.67 20.37 15.96
C SER A 47 18.52 21.17 16.96
N HIS A 48 19.61 20.55 17.41
CA HIS A 48 20.53 21.10 18.40
C HIS A 48 21.96 20.65 18.05
N ASN A 49 22.94 21.51 18.36
CA ASN A 49 24.29 21.42 17.83
C ASN A 49 25.38 21.57 18.90
N ASN A 50 25.14 21.08 20.13
CA ASN A 50 26.19 21.01 21.16
C ASN A 50 27.43 20.23 20.69
N SER A 51 27.24 19.31 19.73
CA SER A 51 28.28 18.88 18.81
C SER A 51 27.73 18.80 17.38
N THR A 52 28.62 18.81 16.38
CA THR A 52 28.27 18.85 14.95
C THR A 52 27.53 17.60 14.51
N ALA A 53 26.37 17.75 13.86
CA ALA A 53 25.53 16.64 13.38
C ALA A 53 26.25 15.70 12.38
N TYR A 54 27.27 16.20 11.67
CA TYR A 54 28.13 15.39 10.80
C TYR A 54 28.73 14.18 11.50
N LYS A 55 28.95 14.24 12.82
CA LYS A 55 29.52 13.14 13.60
C LYS A 55 28.61 11.92 13.70
N LEU A 56 27.32 12.04 13.39
CA LEU A 56 26.43 10.88 13.31
C LEU A 56 26.55 10.15 11.97
N PHE A 57 27.13 10.74 10.94
CA PHE A 57 27.05 10.23 9.58
C PHE A 57 28.43 10.17 8.91
N ASN A 58 29.49 10.10 9.71
CA ASN A 58 30.88 10.17 9.23
C ASN A 58 31.56 8.79 9.17
N ASN A 59 30.85 7.72 9.55
CA ASN A 59 31.34 6.35 9.58
C ASN A 59 32.64 6.18 10.40
N ASN A 60 32.78 6.98 11.45
CA ASN A 60 33.97 7.00 12.32
C ASN A 60 33.74 6.23 13.64
N GLY A 61 32.55 5.66 13.83
CA GLY A 61 32.23 4.79 14.96
C GLY A 61 32.38 5.50 16.31
N ALA A 62 32.88 4.80 17.33
CA ALA A 62 32.97 5.33 18.69
C ALA A 62 34.08 6.38 18.93
N SER A 63 34.76 6.84 17.88
CA SER A 63 35.86 7.81 17.97
C SER A 63 35.40 9.27 18.14
N ASP A 64 34.16 9.59 17.79
CA ASP A 64 33.51 10.86 18.10
C ASP A 64 31.99 10.70 18.28
N TYR A 65 31.30 11.72 18.80
CA TYR A 65 29.86 11.62 19.07
C TYR A 65 29.09 12.90 18.82
N TRP A 66 27.82 12.73 18.47
CA TRP A 66 26.80 13.76 18.54
C TRP A 66 26.07 13.75 19.88
N LEU A 67 25.73 14.95 20.38
CA LEU A 67 24.95 15.15 21.60
C LEU A 67 23.84 16.18 21.35
N SER A 68 22.61 15.80 21.66
CA SER A 68 21.41 16.62 21.42
C SER A 68 21.28 17.87 22.29
N GLY A 69 22.09 18.03 23.35
CA GLY A 69 22.15 19.25 24.18
C GLY A 69 20.90 19.59 25.01
N GLY A 70 20.98 19.47 26.35
CA GLY A 70 19.90 19.77 27.31
C GLY A 70 18.68 18.82 27.22
N PRO A 71 17.65 19.00 28.07
CA PRO A 71 16.43 18.22 27.96
C PRO A 71 15.74 18.60 26.65
N SER A 72 15.85 17.71 25.66
CA SER A 72 15.75 18.09 24.24
C SER A 72 14.69 17.33 23.47
N ALA A 73 13.79 16.60 24.13
CA ALA A 73 12.65 16.00 23.45
C ALA A 73 11.55 17.06 23.19
N PRO A 74 11.05 17.23 21.96
CA PRO A 74 11.44 16.50 20.75
C PRO A 74 12.74 17.06 20.12
N CYS A 75 13.69 16.18 19.78
CA CYS A 75 14.89 16.51 19.01
C CYS A 75 14.89 15.75 17.70
N TRP A 76 15.67 16.22 16.73
CA TRP A 76 15.80 15.53 15.45
C TRP A 76 17.21 15.64 14.89
N PHE A 77 17.58 14.65 14.09
CA PHE A 77 18.73 14.72 13.19
C PHE A 77 18.30 14.26 11.81
N GLN A 78 18.92 14.82 10.78
CA GLN A 78 18.54 14.58 9.39
C GLN A 78 19.75 14.57 8.47
N TYR A 79 19.55 13.96 7.32
CA TYR A 79 20.50 13.91 6.22
C TYR A 79 19.82 14.37 4.93
N ASP A 80 20.47 15.31 4.23
CA ASP A 80 20.06 15.83 2.92
C ASP A 80 21.04 15.35 1.85
N TRP A 81 20.59 14.57 0.87
CA TRP A 81 21.43 14.13 -0.25
C TRP A 81 21.70 15.22 -1.30
N GLY A 82 21.10 16.39 -1.14
CA GLY A 82 21.27 17.54 -2.03
C GLY A 82 20.27 17.55 -3.18
N VAL A 83 20.17 18.71 -3.84
CA VAL A 83 19.22 18.93 -4.95
C VAL A 83 19.49 17.92 -6.07
N GLY A 84 18.43 17.24 -6.53
CA GLY A 84 18.51 16.27 -7.62
C GLY A 84 18.92 14.85 -7.19
N ASN A 85 19.26 14.65 -5.92
CA ASN A 85 19.58 13.33 -5.37
C ASN A 85 18.47 12.88 -4.43
N ALA A 86 17.99 11.65 -4.61
CA ALA A 86 16.98 11.04 -3.75
C ALA A 86 17.35 9.58 -3.51
N VAL A 87 17.13 9.12 -2.28
CA VAL A 87 17.52 7.78 -1.83
C VAL A 87 16.32 7.10 -1.18
N ALA A 88 16.20 5.79 -1.42
CA ALA A 88 15.24 4.95 -0.73
C ALA A 88 15.92 4.39 0.52
N VAL A 89 15.26 4.48 1.67
CA VAL A 89 15.72 3.88 2.91
C VAL A 89 14.79 2.72 3.25
N ALA A 90 15.34 1.53 3.44
CA ALA A 90 14.64 0.31 3.86
C ALA A 90 14.96 -0.08 5.30
N GLU A 91 16.09 0.39 5.82
CA GLU A 91 16.53 0.16 7.19
C GLU A 91 17.33 1.38 7.66
N TRP A 92 17.21 1.73 8.93
CA TRP A 92 18.07 2.72 9.54
C TRP A 92 18.73 2.15 10.79
N GLY A 93 19.97 2.57 11.05
CA GLY A 93 20.78 2.11 12.16
C GLY A 93 21.11 3.25 13.12
N PHE A 94 21.23 2.94 14.40
CA PHE A 94 21.74 3.87 15.40
C PHE A 94 22.70 3.17 16.36
N THR A 95 23.87 3.77 16.55
CA THR A 95 24.88 3.32 17.50
C THR A 95 24.94 4.33 18.64
N PRO A 96 24.39 4.03 19.83
CA PRO A 96 24.35 4.97 20.93
C PRO A 96 25.71 5.08 21.64
N GLY A 97 25.97 6.22 22.26
CA GLY A 97 27.18 6.44 23.04
C GLY A 97 27.26 5.66 24.35
N ASN A 98 26.10 5.39 24.95
CA ASN A 98 25.90 4.64 26.20
C ASN A 98 24.46 4.08 26.22
N SER A 99 24.07 3.35 27.26
CA SER A 99 22.74 2.72 27.35
C SER A 99 21.62 3.67 27.82
N SER A 100 21.94 4.81 28.44
CA SER A 100 20.95 5.70 29.06
C SER A 100 20.54 6.88 28.18
N GLN A 101 21.46 7.47 27.43
CA GLN A 101 21.22 8.64 26.56
C GLN A 101 20.77 8.20 25.17
N THR A 102 19.70 7.40 25.14
CA THR A 102 19.24 6.69 23.95
C THR A 102 17.78 6.99 23.62
N PRO A 103 17.38 6.90 22.35
CA PRO A 103 16.00 7.13 21.96
C PRO A 103 15.07 6.07 22.57
N LYS A 104 14.03 6.49 23.31
CA LYS A 104 12.98 5.61 23.83
C LYS A 104 11.78 5.55 22.90
N ALA A 105 11.37 6.71 22.36
CA ALA A 105 10.32 6.83 21.37
C ALA A 105 10.78 7.80 20.27
N PHE A 106 10.62 7.39 19.02
CA PHE A 106 11.08 8.14 17.85
C PHE A 106 10.39 7.67 16.57
N SER A 107 10.48 8.49 15.53
CA SER A 107 9.89 8.25 14.23
C SER A 107 10.86 8.58 13.10
N LEU A 108 10.86 7.76 12.05
CA LEU A 108 11.55 8.05 10.79
C LEU A 108 10.60 8.81 9.87
N GLN A 109 11.08 9.92 9.32
CA GLN A 109 10.33 10.83 8.47
C GLN A 109 11.12 11.13 7.19
N TRP A 110 10.41 11.48 6.13
CA TRP A 110 11.00 11.91 4.86
C TRP A 110 10.39 13.23 4.39
N SER A 111 11.11 13.93 3.51
CA SER A 111 10.64 15.15 2.84
C SER A 111 11.35 15.30 1.48
N ASP A 112 10.68 15.95 0.53
CA ASP A 112 11.28 16.34 -0.76
C ASP A 112 11.50 17.85 -0.89
N ASP A 113 10.85 18.65 -0.03
CA ASP A 113 10.96 20.11 0.01
C ASP A 113 11.90 20.62 1.13
N GLY A 114 12.20 19.78 2.14
CA GLY A 114 13.00 20.13 3.31
C GLY A 114 12.23 20.91 4.38
N ASN A 115 10.94 21.16 4.18
CA ASN A 115 10.09 21.98 5.03
C ASN A 115 8.94 21.16 5.64
N SER A 116 8.33 20.28 4.86
CA SER A 116 7.19 19.45 5.24
C SER A 116 7.65 17.99 5.35
N PHE A 117 7.58 17.42 6.55
CA PHE A 117 8.03 16.05 6.81
C PHE A 117 6.86 15.10 7.03
N THR A 118 6.89 13.97 6.34
CA THR A 118 5.90 12.88 6.46
C THR A 118 6.50 11.73 7.25
N THR A 119 5.80 11.25 8.27
CA THR A 119 6.23 10.09 9.07
C THR A 119 6.03 8.79 8.30
N LEU A 120 7.09 7.98 8.20
CA LEU A 120 7.06 6.67 7.56
C LEU A 120 6.89 5.52 8.55
N SER A 121 7.54 5.59 9.71
CA SER A 121 7.50 4.55 10.74
C SER A 121 7.81 5.14 12.10
N SER A 122 7.27 4.54 13.16
CA SER A 122 7.46 4.97 14.55
C SER A 122 7.74 3.78 15.44
N TRP A 123 8.61 4.00 16.43
CA TRP A 123 8.97 3.03 17.45
C TRP A 123 8.79 3.66 18.82
N SER A 124 8.31 2.86 19.76
CA SER A 124 8.02 3.28 21.13
C SER A 124 8.54 2.26 22.12
N ASN A 125 8.90 2.70 23.33
CA ASN A 125 9.39 1.86 24.42
C ASN A 125 10.63 1.02 24.08
N VAL A 126 11.53 1.58 23.26
CA VAL A 126 12.83 0.93 22.99
C VAL A 126 13.78 1.19 24.15
N THR A 127 13.98 0.20 25.01
CA THR A 127 14.77 0.34 26.25
C THR A 127 16.02 -0.54 26.27
N ASP A 128 16.13 -1.49 25.37
CA ASP A 128 17.17 -2.51 25.26
C ASP A 128 18.35 -2.02 24.39
N TRP A 129 18.94 -0.89 24.78
CA TRP A 129 20.11 -0.31 24.12
C TRP A 129 21.41 -0.75 24.77
N ILE A 130 22.42 -1.05 23.93
CA ILE A 130 23.78 -1.36 24.37
C ILE A 130 24.70 -0.26 23.86
N GLY A 131 25.43 0.40 24.76
CA GLY A 131 26.38 1.46 24.40
C GLY A 131 27.48 0.96 23.47
N GLY A 132 27.71 1.67 22.36
CA GLY A 132 28.71 1.31 21.35
C GLY A 132 28.30 0.20 20.38
N ALA A 133 27.13 -0.43 20.56
CA ALA A 133 26.62 -1.45 19.65
C ALA A 133 25.54 -0.87 18.74
N GLN A 134 25.65 -1.11 17.43
CA GLN A 134 24.63 -0.69 16.48
C GLN A 134 23.33 -1.46 16.71
N LYS A 135 22.22 -0.73 16.69
CA LYS A 135 20.88 -1.29 16.61
C LYS A 135 20.24 -0.91 15.29
N LEU A 136 19.72 -1.90 14.59
CA LEU A 136 19.08 -1.75 13.29
C LEU A 136 17.56 -1.78 13.44
N PHE A 137 16.91 -0.94 12.65
CA PHE A 137 15.46 -0.82 12.62
C PHE A 137 15.03 -0.92 11.16
N ALA A 138 14.64 -2.12 10.77
CA ALA A 138 14.01 -2.34 9.48
C ALA A 138 12.70 -1.54 9.42
N ILE A 139 12.55 -0.76 8.35
CA ILE A 139 11.27 -0.17 8.01
C ILE A 139 10.46 -1.34 7.49
N ALA A 140 9.38 -1.70 8.19
CA ALA A 140 8.51 -2.76 7.72
C ALA A 140 8.13 -2.42 6.27
N ALA A 141 8.50 -3.29 5.33
CA ALA A 141 7.72 -3.36 4.10
C ALA A 141 6.26 -3.47 4.56
N PRO A 142 5.30 -2.75 3.93
CA PRO A 142 3.90 -2.93 4.27
C PRO A 142 3.67 -4.42 4.30
N SER A 143 3.32 -4.95 5.48
CA SER A 143 3.35 -6.40 5.70
C SER A 143 2.54 -7.01 4.57
N ALA A 144 3.21 -7.79 3.71
CA ALA A 144 2.48 -8.68 2.85
C ALA A 144 1.62 -9.47 3.82
N ILE A 145 0.30 -9.30 3.73
CA ILE A 145 -0.65 -10.14 4.43
C ILE A 145 -0.28 -11.55 4.00
N THR A 146 0.44 -12.28 4.85
CA THR A 146 0.50 -13.72 4.80
C THR A 146 -0.87 -14.18 5.31
N THR A 147 -1.87 -14.08 4.43
CA THR A 147 -2.97 -15.03 4.51
C THR A 147 -2.32 -16.38 4.27
N GLN A 148 -1.98 -17.07 5.35
CA GLN A 148 -1.87 -18.51 5.33
C GLN A 148 -3.22 -18.99 4.78
N TRP A 149 -3.22 -19.35 3.50
CA TRP A 149 -4.32 -20.04 2.89
C TRP A 149 -4.34 -21.43 3.53
N ASP A 150 -5.10 -21.58 4.60
CA ASP A 150 -5.57 -22.90 5.00
C ASP A 150 -6.49 -23.38 3.87
N CYS A 151 -5.93 -24.17 2.96
CA CYS A 151 -6.69 -24.87 1.94
C CYS A 151 -7.60 -25.89 2.67
N PRO A 152 -8.94 -25.82 2.51
CA PRO A 152 -9.85 -26.70 3.23
C PRO A 152 -9.94 -28.11 2.62
N TYR A 153 -8.92 -28.56 1.88
CA TYR A 153 -8.80 -29.92 1.40
C TYR A 153 -7.46 -30.50 1.83
N ALA A 154 -7.43 -31.00 3.07
CA ALA A 154 -6.43 -31.96 3.48
C ALA A 154 -6.65 -33.25 2.68
N LEU A 155 -5.86 -33.46 1.63
CA LEU A 155 -5.69 -34.79 1.06
C LEU A 155 -4.73 -35.53 1.98
N THR A 156 -5.27 -36.39 2.85
CA THR A 156 -4.49 -37.19 3.80
C THR A 156 -3.57 -38.12 3.03
N LEU A 157 -2.30 -37.73 2.87
CA LEU A 157 -1.26 -38.66 2.43
C LEU A 157 -0.93 -39.61 3.59
N PRO A 158 -0.79 -40.93 3.33
CA PRO A 158 -0.51 -41.87 4.39
C PRO A 158 0.86 -41.60 5.01
N VAL A 159 0.88 -41.64 6.35
CA VAL A 159 2.07 -41.62 7.19
C VAL A 159 3.02 -42.72 6.73
N ASN A 160 4.22 -42.35 6.25
CA ASN A 160 5.48 -43.06 6.48
C ASN A 160 6.64 -42.35 5.78
N GLN A 161 7.33 -41.46 6.50
CA GLN A 161 8.77 -41.52 6.77
C GLN A 161 9.22 -40.19 7.36
N GLN A 162 9.65 -40.24 8.62
CA GLN A 162 10.44 -39.19 9.23
C GLN A 162 11.73 -39.01 8.44
N TRP A 163 12.05 -37.78 8.07
CA TRP A 163 13.44 -37.36 7.95
C TRP A 163 13.62 -35.97 8.54
N ASP A 164 14.49 -35.92 9.53
CA ASP A 164 15.05 -34.71 10.12
C ASP A 164 15.82 -33.89 9.07
N ALA A 165 15.89 -32.59 9.37
CA ALA A 165 16.89 -31.60 8.97
C ALA A 165 16.35 -30.44 8.13
N GLY A 166 16.83 -29.25 8.49
CA GLY A 166 16.41 -27.97 7.94
C GLY A 166 17.15 -27.53 6.69
N TRP A 167 16.76 -26.33 6.27
CA TRP A 167 17.40 -25.41 5.33
C TRP A 167 17.65 -25.90 3.88
N ASP A 168 17.12 -25.07 2.96
CA ASP A 168 17.48 -24.88 1.55
C ASP A 168 17.36 -26.04 0.56
N VAL A 169 16.38 -25.95 -0.34
CA VAL A 169 16.59 -26.31 -1.76
C VAL A 169 15.81 -25.38 -2.69
N VAL A 170 16.57 -24.54 -3.40
CA VAL A 170 16.20 -23.90 -4.67
C VAL A 170 16.46 -24.88 -5.82
N GLN A 171 15.53 -24.93 -6.79
CA GLN A 171 15.59 -25.55 -8.12
C GLN A 171 15.74 -27.07 -8.26
N LYS A 172 14.74 -27.69 -8.90
CA LYS A 172 14.85 -28.44 -10.17
C LYS A 172 13.52 -29.14 -10.49
N LEU A 173 12.90 -28.79 -11.61
CA LEU A 173 11.84 -29.60 -12.22
C LEU A 173 12.18 -29.79 -13.71
N HIS A 174 12.17 -31.07 -14.09
CA HIS A 174 12.29 -31.65 -15.44
C HIS A 174 13.71 -31.93 -15.96
N ALA A 175 14.28 -33.03 -15.47
CA ALA A 175 15.00 -33.97 -16.33
C ALA A 175 14.14 -35.24 -16.42
N ASP A 176 13.94 -35.76 -17.64
CA ASP A 176 13.95 -37.20 -17.96
C ASP A 176 13.45 -37.41 -19.39
N GLN A 177 14.37 -37.61 -20.33
CA GLN A 177 14.30 -38.71 -21.32
C GLN A 177 15.73 -38.98 -21.84
N GLN A 178 16.25 -40.16 -21.50
CA GLN A 178 17.50 -40.72 -22.02
C GLN A 178 17.32 -41.24 -23.45
N TRP A 179 18.33 -41.06 -24.31
CA TRP A 179 18.72 -42.04 -25.33
C TRP A 179 20.25 -42.07 -25.49
N SER A 180 20.75 -43.29 -25.59
CA SER A 180 22.14 -43.77 -25.62
C SER A 180 22.89 -43.53 -26.93
N LEU A 181 24.23 -43.40 -26.89
CA LEU A 181 25.21 -44.19 -27.68
C LEU A 181 26.67 -43.85 -27.30
N GLU A 182 27.56 -44.76 -27.66
CA GLU A 182 28.87 -45.13 -27.07
C GLU A 182 30.12 -44.29 -27.43
N TYR A 183 31.13 -44.43 -26.55
CA TYR A 183 32.60 -44.46 -26.72
C TYR A 183 33.37 -43.39 -27.54
N GLY A 184 34.34 -42.75 -26.86
CA GLY A 184 35.69 -42.56 -27.42
C GLY A 184 36.23 -41.13 -27.62
N GLN A 185 37.15 -40.74 -26.73
CA GLN A 185 38.30 -39.84 -26.90
C GLN A 185 38.11 -38.30 -27.00
N THR A 186 38.87 -37.62 -26.14
CA THR A 186 39.16 -36.18 -26.10
C THR A 186 40.12 -35.73 -27.21
N VAL A 187 39.80 -34.66 -27.95
CA VAL A 187 40.76 -33.64 -28.38
C VAL A 187 40.03 -32.29 -28.59
N ASP A 188 40.56 -31.23 -27.98
CA ASP A 188 40.26 -29.83 -28.28
C ASP A 188 40.43 -29.51 -29.77
N ARG A 189 39.52 -28.69 -30.31
CA ARG A 189 39.86 -27.57 -31.20
C ARG A 189 38.64 -26.68 -31.42
N GLN A 190 38.82 -25.42 -31.01
CA GLN A 190 38.12 -24.23 -31.49
C GLN A 190 37.77 -24.36 -32.97
N TRP A 191 36.56 -23.92 -33.34
CA TRP A 191 36.10 -23.36 -34.63
C TRP A 191 34.64 -23.77 -34.87
N GLU A 192 33.66 -23.06 -34.29
CA GLU A 192 32.30 -23.04 -34.83
C GLU A 192 31.73 -21.63 -34.94
N LEU A 193 30.99 -21.44 -36.04
CA LEU A 193 30.75 -20.22 -36.80
C LEU A 193 29.67 -19.28 -36.17
N PRO A 194 29.75 -17.95 -36.36
CA PRO A 194 28.98 -16.96 -35.58
C PRO A 194 27.52 -16.71 -36.03
N TRP A 195 26.88 -17.61 -36.80
CA TRP A 195 25.54 -17.34 -37.36
C TRP A 195 24.40 -18.21 -36.80
N ARG A 196 24.68 -19.16 -35.89
CA ARG A 196 23.63 -20.00 -35.24
C ARG A 196 23.08 -19.45 -33.92
N ARG A 197 23.38 -18.20 -33.53
CA ARG A 197 22.80 -17.55 -32.34
C ARG A 197 21.68 -16.52 -32.61
N TRP A 198 21.27 -16.34 -33.88
CA TRP A 198 20.39 -15.23 -34.26
C TRP A 198 18.92 -15.61 -34.60
N VAL A 199 18.49 -16.84 -34.32
CA VAL A 199 17.08 -17.25 -34.54
C VAL A 199 16.37 -17.73 -33.27
N GLU A 200 17.09 -18.08 -32.20
CA GLU A 200 16.50 -18.50 -30.93
C GLU A 200 16.41 -17.38 -29.87
N GLN A 201 17.02 -16.20 -30.11
CA GLN A 201 16.98 -15.06 -29.19
C GLN A 201 15.90 -14.00 -29.51
N SER A 202 15.10 -14.20 -30.56
CA SER A 202 14.09 -13.22 -30.98
C SER A 202 12.70 -13.44 -30.35
N TRP A 203 12.53 -14.51 -29.56
CA TRP A 203 11.25 -14.86 -28.91
C TRP A 203 11.24 -14.73 -27.38
N GLU A 204 12.36 -14.34 -26.79
CA GLU A 204 12.41 -13.92 -25.39
C GLU A 204 12.86 -12.47 -25.35
N CYS A 205 11.93 -11.55 -25.64
CA CYS A 205 12.13 -10.17 -25.19
C CYS A 205 12.26 -10.20 -23.67
N PRO A 206 13.36 -9.71 -23.07
CA PRO A 206 13.39 -9.45 -21.65
C PRO A 206 12.63 -8.14 -21.43
N ILE A 207 11.30 -8.19 -21.57
CA ILE A 207 10.50 -7.34 -20.70
C ILE A 207 10.78 -7.92 -19.33
N SER A 208 11.53 -7.18 -18.50
CA SER A 208 11.64 -7.49 -17.08
C SER A 208 10.22 -7.43 -16.52
N TYR A 209 9.49 -8.54 -16.57
CA TYR A 209 8.27 -8.72 -15.84
C TYR A 209 8.71 -8.73 -14.38
N SER A 210 8.64 -7.57 -13.73
CA SER A 210 8.78 -7.51 -12.29
C SER A 210 7.76 -8.50 -11.73
N PRO A 211 8.18 -9.60 -11.08
CA PRO A 211 7.26 -10.55 -10.52
C PRO A 211 6.52 -9.81 -9.41
N TYR A 212 5.28 -9.39 -9.71
CA TYR A 212 4.31 -8.82 -8.80
C TYR A 212 4.91 -8.43 -7.45
N GLU A 213 5.57 -7.27 -7.42
CA GLU A 213 5.65 -6.56 -6.14
C GLU A 213 4.19 -6.49 -5.69
N PRO A 214 3.82 -7.04 -4.50
CA PRO A 214 2.45 -6.94 -4.06
C PRO A 214 2.18 -5.45 -4.03
N LYS A 215 1.34 -4.97 -4.97
CA LYS A 215 0.91 -3.59 -4.97
C LYS A 215 0.23 -3.42 -3.63
N SER A 216 0.93 -2.84 -2.66
CA SER A 216 0.43 -2.69 -1.29
C SER A 216 -0.79 -1.77 -1.26
N GLN A 217 -1.07 -1.13 -2.39
CA GLN A 217 -2.19 -0.28 -2.66
C GLN A 217 -2.88 -0.73 -3.95
N PHE A 218 -4.20 -0.91 -3.90
CA PHE A 218 -5.00 -1.17 -5.10
C PHE A 218 -4.78 -0.08 -6.14
N ALA A 219 -4.69 -0.47 -7.42
CA ALA A 219 -4.58 0.49 -8.50
C ALA A 219 -5.81 1.42 -8.51
N VAL A 220 -5.62 2.72 -8.72
CA VAL A 220 -6.71 3.70 -8.82
C VAL A 220 -6.96 4.02 -10.28
N PHE A 221 -8.22 3.94 -10.72
CA PHE A 221 -8.63 4.28 -12.07
C PHE A 221 -8.23 5.73 -12.39
N PRO A 222 -7.57 5.98 -13.54
CA PRO A 222 -7.01 7.29 -13.84
C PRO A 222 -8.12 8.31 -14.09
N SER A 223 -7.95 9.52 -13.56
CA SER A 223 -8.79 10.66 -13.94
C SER A 223 -8.33 11.16 -15.31
N LEU A 224 -9.04 10.76 -16.36
CA LEU A 224 -8.74 11.15 -17.73
C LEU A 224 -9.74 12.20 -18.21
N PRO A 225 -9.27 13.24 -18.93
CA PRO A 225 -10.18 14.11 -19.65
C PRO A 225 -10.80 13.36 -20.84
N GLY A 226 -11.94 13.87 -21.34
CA GLY A 226 -12.65 13.23 -22.45
C GLY A 226 -13.65 12.15 -22.03
N LEU A 227 -13.82 11.92 -20.72
CA LEU A 227 -14.98 11.20 -20.20
C LEU A 227 -16.26 11.95 -20.62
N SER A 228 -17.17 11.22 -21.26
CA SER A 228 -18.46 11.75 -21.69
C SER A 228 -19.30 12.14 -20.49
N TRP A 229 -20.25 13.05 -20.71
CA TRP A 229 -21.22 13.42 -19.68
C TRP A 229 -22.13 12.23 -19.31
N GLU A 230 -22.29 11.28 -20.24
CA GLU A 230 -23.02 10.05 -20.00
C GLU A 230 -22.18 9.08 -19.15
N LEU A 231 -22.38 9.15 -17.83
CA LEU A 231 -21.95 8.12 -16.88
C LEU A 231 -23.18 7.32 -16.44
N LYS A 232 -23.25 6.04 -16.81
CA LYS A 232 -24.36 5.16 -16.41
C LYS A 232 -23.98 4.41 -15.14
N LYS A 233 -24.81 4.51 -14.12
CA LYS A 233 -24.67 3.82 -12.84
C LYS A 233 -25.94 3.04 -12.52
N THR A 234 -25.82 1.73 -12.37
CA THR A 234 -26.97 0.83 -12.19
C THR A 234 -26.78 -0.03 -10.93
N PRO A 235 -27.69 0.05 -9.94
CA PRO A 235 -27.69 -0.88 -8.80
C PRO A 235 -28.30 -2.24 -9.20
N GLU A 236 -27.60 -3.34 -8.92
CA GLU A 236 -28.04 -4.70 -9.23
C GLU A 236 -28.17 -5.58 -7.97
N PHE A 237 -29.41 -5.92 -7.62
CA PHE A 237 -29.71 -6.99 -6.68
C PHE A 237 -29.90 -8.34 -7.41
N ARG A 238 -29.66 -9.43 -6.70
CA ARG A 238 -29.91 -10.79 -7.21
C ARG A 238 -31.05 -11.40 -6.41
N THR A 239 -32.21 -11.58 -7.06
CA THR A 239 -33.40 -12.18 -6.46
C THR A 239 -33.89 -13.34 -7.32
N SER A 240 -34.14 -14.50 -6.73
CA SER A 240 -34.89 -15.58 -7.41
C SER A 240 -36.35 -15.47 -7.05
N ILE A 241 -37.20 -15.65 -8.06
CA ILE A 241 -38.66 -15.60 -7.94
C ILE A 241 -39.17 -16.95 -8.42
N GLN A 242 -39.94 -17.63 -7.59
CA GLN A 242 -40.67 -18.83 -7.95
C GLN A 242 -42.16 -18.55 -7.89
N THR A 243 -42.84 -18.75 -9.01
CA THR A 243 -44.29 -18.57 -9.11
C THR A 243 -44.97 -19.93 -9.16
N ALA A 244 -45.86 -20.20 -8.20
CA ALA A 244 -46.67 -21.41 -8.20
C ALA A 244 -47.75 -21.35 -9.30
N SER A 245 -48.31 -22.49 -9.69
CA SER A 245 -49.42 -22.56 -10.65
C SER A 245 -50.67 -21.78 -10.21
N SER A 246 -50.81 -21.49 -8.91
CA SER A 246 -51.86 -20.63 -8.34
C SER A 246 -51.61 -19.13 -8.53
N GLY A 247 -50.46 -18.72 -9.08
CA GLY A 247 -50.05 -17.32 -9.23
C GLY A 247 -49.42 -16.70 -7.97
N ARG A 248 -49.27 -17.46 -6.88
CA ARG A 248 -48.55 -16.98 -5.67
C ARG A 248 -47.04 -17.06 -5.87
N GLU A 249 -46.31 -16.08 -5.34
CA GLU A 249 -44.86 -15.96 -5.49
C GLU A 249 -44.10 -16.18 -4.18
N GLN A 250 -43.01 -16.93 -4.27
CA GLN A 250 -41.95 -16.98 -3.27
C GLN A 250 -40.70 -16.31 -3.82
N ARG A 251 -40.05 -15.46 -3.02
CA ARG A 251 -38.90 -14.66 -3.44
C ARG A 251 -37.73 -14.86 -2.48
N GLY A 252 -36.54 -15.09 -3.02
CA GLY A 252 -35.30 -15.18 -2.26
C GLY A 252 -34.30 -14.13 -2.72
N ALA A 253 -33.89 -13.23 -1.83
CA ALA A 253 -32.85 -12.23 -2.09
C ALA A 253 -31.47 -12.82 -1.74
N PHE A 254 -30.53 -12.81 -2.69
CA PHE A 254 -29.18 -13.38 -2.55
C PHE A 254 -28.08 -12.33 -2.36
N ARG A 255 -28.44 -11.05 -2.37
CA ARG A 255 -27.52 -9.93 -2.14
C ARG A 255 -28.11 -9.01 -1.08
N ALA A 256 -27.37 -8.80 0.00
CA ALA A 256 -27.73 -7.82 1.03
C ALA A 256 -27.49 -6.38 0.52
N TYR A 257 -26.40 -6.18 -0.22
CA TYR A 257 -26.01 -4.89 -0.80
C TYR A 257 -25.98 -4.98 -2.33
N PRO A 258 -26.30 -3.90 -3.05
CA PRO A 258 -26.27 -3.89 -4.51
C PRO A 258 -24.84 -4.04 -5.01
N VAL A 259 -24.71 -4.70 -6.15
CA VAL A 259 -23.52 -4.57 -6.98
C VAL A 259 -23.80 -3.44 -7.97
N TRP A 260 -22.87 -2.50 -8.07
CA TRP A 260 -22.97 -1.34 -8.94
C TRP A 260 -22.33 -1.66 -10.29
N ARG A 261 -23.10 -1.55 -11.37
CA ARG A 261 -22.56 -1.56 -12.73
C ARG A 261 -22.35 -0.13 -13.20
N PHE A 262 -21.16 0.13 -13.71
CA PHE A 262 -20.80 1.40 -14.33
C PHE A 262 -20.55 1.17 -15.82
N SER A 263 -21.02 2.09 -16.66
CA SER A 263 -20.65 2.17 -18.07
C SER A 263 -20.16 3.59 -18.33
N LEU A 264 -18.88 3.69 -18.70
CA LEU A 264 -18.20 4.94 -19.04
C LEU A 264 -18.00 5.01 -20.55
N LEU A 265 -18.12 6.22 -21.09
CA LEU A 265 -17.83 6.51 -22.47
C LEU A 265 -16.72 7.56 -22.52
N PHE A 266 -15.73 7.40 -23.39
CA PHE A 266 -14.73 8.40 -23.66
C PHE A 266 -14.88 8.89 -25.11
N ASP A 267 -15.38 10.11 -25.25
CA ASP A 267 -15.61 10.75 -26.55
C ASP A 267 -14.30 11.03 -27.28
N TRP A 268 -13.23 11.28 -26.52
CA TRP A 268 -11.90 11.48 -27.06
C TRP A 268 -10.81 11.10 -26.06
N LEU A 269 -9.74 10.51 -26.58
CA LEU A 269 -8.52 10.13 -25.90
C LEU A 269 -7.37 10.49 -26.83
N ARG A 270 -6.49 11.42 -26.43
CA ARG A 270 -5.35 11.79 -27.28
C ARG A 270 -4.21 10.80 -27.03
N ALA A 271 -3.46 10.54 -28.09
CA ALA A 271 -2.30 9.66 -28.09
C ALA A 271 -1.01 10.43 -28.36
N GLY A 272 0.10 9.93 -27.81
CA GLY A 272 1.44 10.47 -28.00
C GLY A 272 1.90 11.46 -26.93
N THR A 273 2.92 12.26 -27.27
CA THR A 273 3.53 13.24 -26.35
C THR A 273 3.15 14.65 -26.80
N PRO A 274 2.69 15.54 -25.90
CA PRO A 274 2.63 15.41 -24.43
C PRO A 274 1.32 14.84 -23.87
N ARG A 275 0.38 14.39 -24.72
CA ARG A 275 -0.95 13.92 -24.31
C ARG A 275 -1.11 12.43 -24.55
N ASN A 276 -1.01 11.64 -23.49
CA ASN A 276 -0.94 10.18 -23.51
C ASN A 276 -2.16 9.52 -22.82
N GLU A 277 -3.35 10.09 -22.98
CA GLU A 277 -4.56 9.61 -22.31
C GLU A 277 -4.95 8.20 -22.80
N TYR A 278 -4.83 7.97 -24.11
CA TYR A 278 -5.08 6.66 -24.73
C TYR A 278 -4.14 5.59 -24.18
N GLU A 279 -2.83 5.84 -24.15
CA GLU A 279 -1.82 4.91 -23.65
C GLU A 279 -1.99 4.67 -22.15
N THR A 280 -2.40 5.69 -21.39
CA THR A 280 -2.69 5.57 -19.96
C THR A 280 -3.88 4.65 -19.70
N LEU A 281 -4.98 4.82 -20.44
CA LEU A 281 -6.17 3.97 -20.28
C LEU A 281 -5.90 2.54 -20.74
N GLN A 282 -5.27 2.37 -21.91
CA GLN A 282 -4.93 1.05 -22.42
C GLN A 282 -3.95 0.33 -21.49
N GLY A 283 -2.91 1.01 -21.02
CA GLY A 283 -1.95 0.46 -20.06
C GLY A 283 -2.60 0.08 -18.73
N PHE A 284 -3.60 0.84 -18.29
CA PHE A 284 -4.39 0.51 -17.10
C PHE A 284 -5.16 -0.80 -17.29
N ILE A 285 -5.86 -0.99 -18.42
CA ILE A 285 -6.63 -2.21 -18.71
C ILE A 285 -5.71 -3.42 -18.86
N LEU A 286 -4.65 -3.31 -19.66
CA LEU A 286 -3.67 -4.38 -19.86
C LEU A 286 -2.99 -4.77 -18.54
N GLY A 287 -2.66 -3.79 -17.72
CA GLY A 287 -2.06 -4.02 -16.40
C GLY A 287 -3.00 -4.63 -15.37
N ARG A 288 -4.28 -4.87 -15.68
CA ARG A 288 -5.31 -5.51 -14.82
C ARG A 288 -5.74 -6.86 -15.40
N ARG A 289 -5.27 -7.17 -16.61
CA ARG A 289 -5.59 -8.40 -17.37
C ARG A 289 -7.11 -8.59 -17.53
N GLY A 290 -7.80 -7.53 -17.96
CA GLY A 290 -9.24 -7.58 -18.14
C GLY A 290 -9.98 -7.71 -16.80
N SER A 291 -10.89 -8.66 -16.69
CA SER A 291 -11.74 -8.85 -15.51
C SER A 291 -11.04 -9.45 -14.29
N PHE A 292 -9.74 -9.77 -14.38
CA PHE A 292 -8.97 -10.48 -13.36
C PHE A 292 -8.67 -9.64 -12.10
N GLU A 293 -8.01 -8.49 -12.24
CA GLU A 293 -7.57 -7.67 -11.10
C GLU A 293 -8.60 -6.58 -10.75
N SER A 294 -8.94 -6.45 -9.45
CA SER A 294 -9.77 -5.36 -8.96
C SER A 294 -8.98 -4.06 -8.80
N PHE A 295 -9.63 -2.93 -8.99
CA PHE A 295 -9.08 -1.59 -8.84
C PHE A 295 -10.07 -0.65 -8.13
N LEU A 296 -9.59 0.50 -7.67
CA LEU A 296 -10.41 1.54 -7.04
C LEU A 296 -10.89 2.53 -8.08
N PHE A 297 -12.18 2.84 -8.09
CA PHE A 297 -12.80 3.82 -8.95
C PHE A 297 -13.37 4.96 -8.11
N LEU A 298 -13.00 6.19 -8.47
CA LEU A 298 -13.59 7.39 -7.90
C LEU A 298 -14.70 7.87 -8.83
N ASP A 299 -15.95 7.64 -8.43
CA ASP A 299 -17.10 8.15 -9.17
C ASP A 299 -17.15 9.68 -9.05
N PRO A 300 -17.11 10.44 -10.17
CA PRO A 300 -17.16 11.89 -10.13
C PRO A 300 -18.47 12.45 -9.53
N THR A 301 -19.55 11.67 -9.56
CA THR A 301 -20.90 12.11 -9.18
C THR A 301 -21.32 11.60 -7.80
N ASP A 302 -20.79 10.46 -7.36
CA ASP A 302 -21.21 9.79 -6.12
C ASP A 302 -19.98 9.19 -5.41
N SER A 303 -19.13 10.04 -4.84
CA SER A 303 -17.95 9.62 -4.06
C SER A 303 -17.75 10.40 -2.76
N VAL A 304 -18.68 11.28 -2.42
CA VAL A 304 -18.58 12.17 -1.26
C VAL A 304 -19.72 11.87 -0.29
N CYS A 305 -19.36 11.67 0.97
CA CYS A 305 -20.28 11.60 2.10
C CYS A 305 -20.19 12.88 2.91
N THR A 306 -21.34 13.47 3.25
CA THR A 306 -21.43 14.65 4.12
C THR A 306 -22.42 14.33 5.23
N ASP A 307 -21.93 14.34 6.46
CA ASP A 307 -22.66 14.04 7.70
C ASP A 307 -23.49 12.74 7.60
N MET A 308 -22.92 11.72 6.95
CA MET A 308 -23.59 10.44 6.73
C MET A 308 -23.65 9.66 8.03
N PRO A 309 -24.84 9.19 8.46
CA PRO A 309 -24.96 8.38 9.66
C PRO A 309 -24.36 7.00 9.43
N PHE A 310 -23.63 6.48 10.41
CA PHE A 310 -23.06 5.13 10.32
C PHE A 310 -23.33 4.23 11.53
N GLY A 311 -23.96 4.77 12.57
CA GLY A 311 -24.33 3.98 13.73
C GLY A 311 -25.02 4.81 14.81
N VAL A 312 -25.57 4.09 15.78
CA VAL A 312 -26.06 4.65 17.04
C VAL A 312 -25.44 3.84 18.17
N GLY A 313 -24.94 4.51 19.19
CA GLY A 313 -24.36 3.86 20.37
C GLY A 313 -25.39 3.00 21.10
N ASP A 314 -24.98 1.82 21.49
CA ASP A 314 -25.76 0.85 22.29
C ASP A 314 -25.23 0.70 23.72
N GLY A 315 -24.16 1.41 24.07
CA GLY A 315 -23.49 1.33 25.38
C GLY A 315 -22.58 0.11 25.56
N GLU A 316 -22.45 -0.76 24.56
CA GLU A 316 -21.65 -2.00 24.65
C GLU A 316 -20.60 -2.11 23.53
N GLN A 317 -21.00 -1.86 22.28
CA GLN A 317 -20.12 -1.96 21.11
C GLN A 317 -19.18 -0.76 21.01
N THR A 318 -17.94 -1.05 20.66
CA THR A 318 -16.90 -0.03 20.43
C THR A 318 -16.52 0.12 18.97
N ALA A 319 -16.90 -0.83 18.10
CA ALA A 319 -16.52 -0.85 16.70
C ALA A 319 -17.75 -0.70 15.79
N PHE A 320 -17.70 0.28 14.89
CA PHE A 320 -18.78 0.61 13.97
C PHE A 320 -18.22 0.78 12.56
N GLN A 321 -18.80 0.08 11.59
CA GLN A 321 -18.40 0.19 10.19
C GLN A 321 -18.96 1.48 9.60
N LEU A 322 -18.14 2.26 8.87
CA LEU A 322 -18.66 3.39 8.12
C LEU A 322 -19.68 2.90 7.09
N THR A 323 -20.79 3.62 6.97
CA THR A 323 -21.83 3.32 5.99
C THR A 323 -22.24 4.58 5.24
N ARG A 324 -22.85 4.40 4.08
CA ARG A 324 -23.56 5.46 3.39
C ARG A 324 -25.02 5.10 3.29
N ALA A 325 -25.86 6.12 3.35
CA ALA A 325 -27.30 5.95 3.42
C ALA A 325 -27.96 6.63 2.22
N PHE A 326 -28.98 5.97 1.68
CA PHE A 326 -29.82 6.46 0.58
C PHE A 326 -31.22 6.75 1.10
N GLY A 327 -31.80 7.86 0.67
CA GLY A 327 -33.12 8.27 1.08
C GLY A 327 -33.42 9.71 0.69
N PHE A 328 -34.60 10.18 1.08
CA PHE A 328 -35.08 11.53 0.77
C PHE A 328 -35.74 12.14 2.02
N HIS A 329 -35.61 13.46 2.19
CA HIS A 329 -36.17 14.21 3.34
C HIS A 329 -35.89 13.60 4.73
N GLY A 330 -34.63 13.31 5.04
CA GLY A 330 -34.22 12.89 6.39
C GLY A 330 -34.67 11.47 6.78
N SER A 331 -35.24 10.70 5.85
CA SER A 331 -35.50 9.28 6.02
C SER A 331 -34.62 8.47 5.09
N PHE A 332 -33.74 7.68 5.68
CA PHE A 332 -32.88 6.74 4.96
C PHE A 332 -33.62 5.43 4.76
N SER A 333 -33.78 5.01 3.51
CA SER A 333 -34.46 3.77 3.10
C SER A 333 -33.49 2.62 2.87
N PHE A 334 -32.22 2.92 2.65
CA PHE A 334 -31.20 1.90 2.38
C PHE A 334 -29.85 2.35 2.92
N VAL A 335 -29.06 1.41 3.42
CA VAL A 335 -27.72 1.66 3.97
C VAL A 335 -26.80 0.59 3.42
N GLU A 336 -25.59 0.97 3.04
CA GLU A 336 -24.53 0.04 2.67
C GLU A 336 -23.18 0.44 3.30
N PRO A 337 -22.32 -0.54 3.61
CA PRO A 337 -21.01 -0.27 4.20
C PRO A 337 -20.08 0.40 3.19
N VAL A 338 -19.19 1.24 3.68
CA VAL A 338 -18.12 1.87 2.92
C VAL A 338 -16.79 1.35 3.46
N GLU A 339 -16.09 0.56 2.65
CA GLU A 339 -14.87 -0.12 3.10
C GLU A 339 -13.59 0.37 2.40
N ASN A 340 -13.71 1.27 1.43
CA ASN A 340 -12.57 1.81 0.67
C ASN A 340 -12.55 3.34 0.80
N ILE A 341 -11.93 3.87 1.85
CA ILE A 341 -11.90 5.32 2.13
C ILE A 341 -10.72 5.96 1.39
N LYS A 342 -10.98 7.06 0.69
CA LYS A 342 -9.93 7.91 0.11
C LYS A 342 -9.41 8.92 1.12
N THR A 343 -10.33 9.64 1.76
CA THR A 343 -10.02 10.70 2.70
C THR A 343 -11.15 10.80 3.71
N LEU A 344 -10.83 10.73 5.00
CA LEU A 344 -11.78 10.99 6.08
C LEU A 344 -11.65 12.46 6.47
N THR A 345 -12.74 13.22 6.44
CA THR A 345 -12.75 14.65 6.79
C THR A 345 -13.11 14.85 8.25
N SER A 346 -14.14 14.17 8.74
CA SER A 346 -14.57 14.27 10.14
C SER A 346 -15.41 13.07 10.55
N ILE A 347 -15.35 12.74 11.84
CA ILE A 347 -16.34 11.91 12.53
C ILE A 347 -16.95 12.78 13.63
N GLN A 348 -18.27 12.72 13.79
CA GLN A 348 -18.98 13.44 14.83
C GLN A 348 -19.86 12.48 15.64
N VAL A 349 -20.01 12.78 16.93
CA VAL A 349 -20.95 12.10 17.82
C VAL A 349 -21.90 13.15 18.38
N ASN A 350 -23.21 12.99 18.14
CA ASN A 350 -24.23 13.98 18.49
C ASN A 350 -23.89 15.41 17.99
N GLY A 351 -23.26 15.51 16.82
CA GLY A 351 -22.84 16.79 16.21
C GLY A 351 -21.52 17.37 16.74
N ALA A 352 -20.88 16.74 17.73
CA ALA A 352 -19.55 17.14 18.21
C ALA A 352 -18.46 16.39 17.43
N SER A 353 -17.54 17.12 16.81
CA SER A 353 -16.40 16.54 16.08
C SER A 353 -15.44 15.82 17.01
N LEU A 354 -15.02 14.62 16.61
CA LEU A 354 -13.99 13.82 17.25
C LEU A 354 -12.67 13.91 16.48
N SER A 355 -11.57 13.65 17.16
CA SER A 355 -10.21 13.68 16.59
C SER A 355 -9.47 12.36 16.83
N ALA A 356 -8.98 11.76 15.75
CA ALA A 356 -8.02 10.67 15.83
C ALA A 356 -6.61 11.18 16.24
N PRO A 357 -5.80 10.38 16.95
CA PRO A 357 -6.09 9.02 17.44
C PRO A 357 -6.76 8.98 18.82
N ASN A 358 -7.01 10.14 19.44
CA ASN A 358 -7.43 10.21 20.85
C ASN A 358 -8.84 9.70 21.09
N ASP A 359 -9.78 10.04 20.20
CA ASP A 359 -11.20 9.71 20.39
C ASP A 359 -11.59 8.40 19.68
N TYR A 360 -10.93 8.09 18.56
CA TYR A 360 -11.17 6.89 17.77
C TYR A 360 -9.93 6.48 16.95
N ALA A 361 -9.86 5.19 16.64
CA ALA A 361 -8.99 4.62 15.63
C ALA A 361 -9.81 4.22 14.40
N ILE A 362 -9.21 4.24 13.21
CA ILE A 362 -9.85 3.78 11.98
C ILE A 362 -8.98 2.75 11.26
N SER A 363 -9.59 1.64 10.84
CA SER A 363 -8.91 0.63 10.03
C SER A 363 -8.78 1.05 8.57
N SER A 364 -7.94 0.35 7.80
CA SER A 364 -7.88 0.50 6.34
C SER A 364 -9.20 0.18 5.62
N THR A 365 -10.09 -0.56 6.27
CA THR A 365 -11.42 -0.94 5.78
C THR A 365 -12.53 -0.01 6.26
N GLY A 366 -12.20 1.12 6.91
CA GLY A 366 -13.20 2.06 7.42
C GLY A 366 -13.98 1.58 8.64
N LEU A 367 -13.42 0.65 9.42
CA LEU A 367 -13.98 0.31 10.72
C LEU A 367 -13.50 1.33 11.75
N VAL A 368 -14.44 2.04 12.36
CA VAL A 368 -14.18 3.05 13.40
C VAL A 368 -14.26 2.37 14.75
N THR A 369 -13.20 2.45 15.54
CA THR A 369 -13.12 1.86 16.88
C THR A 369 -12.93 2.96 17.91
N PHE A 370 -13.89 3.09 18.82
CA PHE A 370 -13.84 4.01 19.96
C PHE A 370 -13.09 3.39 21.14
N ALA A 371 -12.43 4.23 21.95
CA ALA A 371 -11.72 3.77 23.14
C ALA A 371 -12.65 3.25 24.26
N ALA A 372 -13.87 3.79 24.33
CA ALA A 372 -14.91 3.35 25.26
C ALA A 372 -16.24 3.20 24.50
N PRO A 373 -17.16 2.31 24.95
CA PRO A 373 -18.46 2.16 24.34
C PRO A 373 -19.23 3.50 24.35
N PRO A 374 -19.65 4.00 23.19
CA PRO A 374 -20.43 5.24 23.16
C PRO A 374 -21.77 5.06 23.86
N ALA A 375 -22.25 6.13 24.49
CA ALA A 375 -23.51 6.12 25.24
C ALA A 375 -24.71 5.70 24.37
N VAL A 376 -25.69 5.05 25.00
CA VAL A 376 -26.94 4.63 24.36
C VAL A 376 -27.62 5.83 23.68
N GLY A 377 -27.94 5.69 22.40
CA GLY A 377 -28.63 6.72 21.62
C GLY A 377 -27.73 7.80 21.02
N ALA A 378 -26.41 7.73 21.22
CA ALA A 378 -25.49 8.66 20.58
C ALA A 378 -25.42 8.40 19.07
N VAL A 379 -25.75 9.37 18.23
CA VAL A 379 -25.75 9.23 16.77
C VAL A 379 -24.37 9.56 16.24
N PHE A 380 -23.83 8.70 15.37
CA PHE A 380 -22.53 8.92 14.74
C PHE A 380 -22.70 9.32 13.30
N THR A 381 -22.03 10.39 12.89
CA THR A 381 -21.96 10.84 11.50
C THR A 381 -20.53 10.96 11.03
N TRP A 382 -20.30 10.77 9.74
CA TRP A 382 -19.00 10.95 9.13
C TRP A 382 -19.08 11.72 7.82
N SER A 383 -17.99 12.42 7.51
CA SER A 383 -17.81 13.14 6.26
C SER A 383 -16.48 12.73 5.64
N GLY A 384 -16.46 12.55 4.32
CA GLY A 384 -15.25 12.14 3.61
C GLY A 384 -15.50 11.74 2.17
N VAL A 385 -14.44 11.23 1.54
CA VAL A 385 -14.42 10.76 0.16
C VAL A 385 -14.10 9.26 0.15
N PHE A 386 -14.80 8.50 -0.67
CA PHE A 386 -14.64 7.04 -0.77
C PHE A 386 -14.47 6.59 -2.23
N TYR A 387 -13.97 5.36 -2.38
CA TYR A 387 -13.84 4.67 -3.66
C TYR A 387 -14.85 3.53 -3.76
N PHE A 388 -15.22 3.19 -5.00
CA PHE A 388 -15.79 1.88 -5.32
C PHE A 388 -14.65 0.92 -5.63
N ARG A 389 -14.72 -0.29 -5.12
CA ARG A 389 -13.88 -1.38 -5.59
C ARG A 389 -14.54 -2.00 -6.81
N CYS A 390 -13.85 -1.94 -7.95
CA CYS A 390 -14.36 -2.34 -9.24
C CYS A 390 -13.46 -3.40 -9.89
N ARG A 391 -14.00 -4.11 -10.86
CA ARG A 391 -13.26 -4.91 -11.86
C ARG A 391 -13.88 -4.68 -13.22
N PHE A 392 -13.13 -4.87 -14.29
CA PHE A 392 -13.71 -4.78 -15.64
C PHE A 392 -14.83 -5.81 -15.83
N GLY A 393 -15.89 -5.39 -16.50
CA GLY A 393 -17.05 -6.23 -16.80
C GLY A 393 -16.71 -7.32 -17.82
N GLU A 394 -15.78 -7.00 -18.72
CA GLU A 394 -15.31 -7.84 -19.81
C GLU A 394 -13.77 -7.88 -19.84
N ASP A 395 -13.23 -8.86 -20.56
CA ASP A 395 -11.78 -8.99 -20.77
C ASP A 395 -11.26 -8.15 -21.96
N THR A 396 -12.18 -7.51 -22.68
CA THR A 396 -11.93 -6.73 -23.90
C THR A 396 -12.27 -5.26 -23.70
N ALA A 397 -11.60 -4.39 -24.45
CA ALA A 397 -11.92 -2.97 -24.56
C ALA A 397 -11.65 -2.49 -25.98
N ASP A 398 -12.68 -1.97 -26.63
CA ASP A 398 -12.64 -1.63 -28.05
C ASP A 398 -12.31 -0.14 -28.25
N PHE A 399 -11.03 0.13 -28.46
CA PHE A 399 -10.55 1.47 -28.84
C PHE A 399 -10.65 1.67 -30.34
N ALA A 400 -11.32 2.74 -30.76
CA ALA A 400 -11.43 3.12 -32.16
C ALA A 400 -10.63 4.39 -32.42
N ARG A 401 -9.77 4.39 -33.45
CA ARG A 401 -9.05 5.59 -33.87
C ARG A 401 -9.92 6.42 -34.81
N THR A 402 -10.29 7.62 -34.39
CA THR A 402 -11.16 8.51 -35.18
C THR A 402 -10.37 9.51 -36.03
N LEU A 403 -9.23 9.99 -35.52
CA LEU A 403 -8.29 10.87 -36.22
C LEU A 403 -6.84 10.50 -35.87
N PRO A 404 -5.83 11.02 -36.59
CA PRO A 404 -4.45 10.90 -36.16
C PRO A 404 -4.29 11.37 -34.70
N ASN A 405 -3.72 10.53 -33.86
CA ASN A 405 -3.52 10.76 -32.42
C ASN A 405 -4.82 10.99 -31.61
N LEU A 406 -5.98 10.60 -32.13
CA LEU A 406 -7.26 10.68 -31.42
C LEU A 406 -7.99 9.35 -31.48
N TRP A 407 -8.34 8.86 -30.31
CA TRP A 407 -9.06 7.61 -30.10
C TRP A 407 -10.36 7.88 -29.36
N GLU A 408 -11.35 7.02 -29.53
CA GLU A 408 -12.57 6.98 -28.74
C GLU A 408 -12.71 5.60 -28.10
N LEU A 409 -13.41 5.55 -26.97
CA LEU A 409 -13.82 4.30 -26.32
C LEU A 409 -15.30 4.46 -25.97
N ARG A 410 -16.16 3.88 -26.80
CA ARG A 410 -17.62 4.08 -26.70
C ARG A 410 -18.25 3.42 -25.50
N GLU A 411 -17.64 2.37 -24.97
CA GLU A 411 -18.17 1.71 -23.79
C GLU A 411 -17.03 1.03 -23.04
N LEU A 412 -16.89 1.40 -21.78
CA LEU A 412 -16.05 0.73 -20.82
C LEU A 412 -16.91 0.37 -19.62
N THR A 413 -17.19 -0.92 -19.47
CA THR A 413 -18.02 -1.40 -18.36
C THR A 413 -17.16 -1.95 -17.23
N PHE A 414 -17.58 -1.66 -16.00
CA PHE A 414 -17.04 -2.32 -14.83
C PHE A 414 -18.13 -2.55 -13.78
N ILE A 415 -17.89 -3.55 -12.96
CA ILE A 415 -18.76 -3.99 -11.89
C ILE A 415 -18.03 -3.71 -10.58
N GLY A 416 -18.71 -3.13 -9.61
CA GLY A 416 -18.09 -2.78 -8.34
C GLY A 416 -19.04 -2.74 -7.15
N ALA A 417 -18.45 -2.58 -5.97
CA ALA A 417 -19.14 -2.44 -4.70
C ALA A 417 -18.37 -1.46 -3.81
N THR A 418 -19.03 -0.93 -2.78
CA THR A 418 -18.37 -0.10 -1.75
C THR A 418 -17.56 -0.94 -0.75
N GLY A 419 -17.82 -2.25 -0.71
CA GLY A 419 -17.09 -3.22 0.11
C GLY A 419 -15.72 -3.59 -0.46
N ASN A 420 -14.93 -4.34 0.32
CA ASN A 420 -13.62 -4.85 -0.09
C ASN A 420 -13.69 -6.02 -1.09
N LYS A 421 -14.87 -6.55 -1.36
CA LYS A 421 -15.11 -7.60 -2.36
C LYS A 421 -16.32 -7.24 -3.20
N ILE A 422 -16.34 -7.75 -4.43
CA ILE A 422 -17.38 -7.52 -5.44
C ILE A 422 -18.26 -8.75 -5.55
#